data_AF-A0A3D4CL33-F1
#
_entry.id   AF-A0A3D4CL33-F1
#
_cell.length_a   1.000
_cell.length_b   1.000
_cell.length_c   1.000
_cell.angle_alpha   90.00
_cell.angle_beta   90.00
_cell.angle_gamma   90.00
#
_symmetry.space_group_name_H-M   'P 1'
#
loop_
_entity.id
_entity.type
_entity.pdbx_description
1 polymer ?
#
loop_
_entity_poly.entity_id
_entity_poly.type
_entity_poly.pdbx_seq_one_letter_code
_entity_poly.pdbx_strand_id
1 'polypeptide(L)'
;NKKYWKIPVIYAAMATTVYLSIDLNSKFQNYKRAYIYRTDNDPATTDPYLLVYNDQTMVQLVDYYKRNRDLMYILTGLVYALNIIDASVDAHLFYFDVSDDLSLNIQPSLHQINYSQKWQKGFSLTLNF
;
A
#
# COMPACT_ATOMS: atom_id res chain seq x y z
N ASN A 1 3.79 -9.00 16.73
CA ASN A 1 2.54 -8.22 16.77
C ASN A 1 1.88 -8.26 15.39
N LYS A 2 0.72 -8.92 15.20
CA LYS A 2 0.15 -9.17 13.86
C LYS A 2 -0.68 -7.95 13.40
N LYS A 3 -0.20 -7.20 12.39
CA LYS A 3 -0.80 -5.95 11.90
C LYS A 3 -1.97 -6.19 10.93
N TYR A 4 -3.03 -6.88 11.37
CA TYR A 4 -4.18 -7.22 10.50
C TYR A 4 -5.00 -6.02 10.01
N TRP A 5 -4.96 -4.90 10.73
CA TRP A 5 -5.70 -3.68 10.36
C TRP A 5 -5.24 -3.09 9.00
N LYS A 6 -4.03 -3.43 8.53
CA LYS A 6 -3.52 -3.01 7.22
C LYS A 6 -4.25 -3.69 6.05
N ILE A 7 -4.75 -4.92 6.25
CA ILE A 7 -5.33 -5.74 5.17
C ILE A 7 -6.57 -5.07 4.55
N PRO A 8 -7.57 -4.62 5.34
CA PRO A 8 -8.73 -3.93 4.78
C PRO A 8 -8.36 -2.67 4.00
N VAL A 9 -7.35 -1.92 4.47
CA VAL A 9 -6.92 -0.67 3.83
C VAL A 9 -6.32 -0.94 2.46
N ILE A 10 -5.42 -1.92 2.35
CA ILE A 10 -4.77 -2.30 1.09
C ILE A 10 -5.81 -2.83 0.10
N TYR A 11 -6.72 -3.70 0.57
CA TYR A 11 -7.80 -4.21 -0.27
C TYR A 11 -8.75 -3.10 -0.76
N ALA A 12 -9.12 -2.17 0.12
CA ALA A 12 -9.95 -1.04 -0.26
C ALA A 12 -9.26 -0.15 -1.31
N ALA A 13 -7.97 0.14 -1.15
CA ALA A 13 -7.19 0.93 -2.10
C ALA A 13 -7.06 0.22 -3.46
N MET A 14 -6.74 -1.07 -3.46
CA MET A 14 -6.66 -1.87 -4.68
C MET A 14 -8.02 -1.95 -5.38
N ALA A 15 -9.08 -2.34 -4.66
CA ALA A 15 -10.42 -2.45 -5.21
C ALA A 15 -10.91 -1.12 -5.81
N THR A 16 -10.68 -0.01 -5.11
CA THR A 16 -11.09 1.32 -5.57
C THR A 16 -10.36 1.72 -6.85
N THR A 17 -9.03 1.61 -6.87
CA THR A 17 -8.24 2.02 -8.05
C THR A 17 -8.51 1.13 -9.27
N VAL A 18 -8.69 -0.18 -9.07
CA VAL A 18 -9.07 -1.11 -10.14
C VAL A 18 -10.47 -0.81 -10.68
N TYR A 19 -11.46 -0.62 -9.79
CA TYR A 19 -12.82 -0.29 -10.19
C TYR A 19 -12.86 1.01 -11.01
N LEU A 20 -12.23 2.08 -10.51
CA LEU A 20 -12.17 3.36 -11.21
C LEU A 20 -11.42 3.25 -12.55
N SER A 21 -10.35 2.45 -12.62
CA SER A 21 -9.63 2.19 -13.88
C SER A 21 -10.56 1.58 -14.94
N ILE A 22 -11.39 0.61 -14.56
CA ILE A 22 -12.34 -0.05 -15.45
C ILE A 22 -13.44 0.92 -15.90
N ASP A 23 -14.03 1.66 -14.97
CA ASP A 23 -15.09 2.65 -15.26
C ASP A 23 -14.58 3.74 -16.22
N LEU A 24 -13.42 4.32 -15.94
CA LEU A 24 -12.81 5.35 -16.80
C LEU A 24 -12.42 4.79 -18.16
N ASN A 25 -11.94 3.55 -18.24
CA ASN A 25 -11.67 2.91 -19.53
C ASN A 25 -12.95 2.70 -20.33
N SER A 26 -14.04 2.25 -19.70
CA SER A 26 -15.34 2.08 -20.36
C SER A 26 -15.83 3.42 -20.94
N LYS A 27 -15.79 4.49 -20.14
CA LYS A 27 -16.13 5.85 -20.58
C LYS A 27 -15.24 6.31 -21.73
N PHE A 28 -13.92 6.14 -21.60
CA PHE A 28 -12.97 6.47 -22.67
C PHE A 28 -13.33 5.75 -23.98
N GLN A 29 -13.61 4.44 -23.96
CA GLN A 29 -13.97 3.71 -25.18
C GLN A 29 -15.30 4.20 -25.78
N ASN A 30 -16.29 4.53 -24.94
CA ASN A 30 -17.58 5.04 -25.41
C ASN A 30 -17.42 6.39 -26.12
N TYR A 31 -16.73 7.36 -25.51
CA TYR A 31 -16.49 8.67 -26.13
C TYR A 31 -15.56 8.59 -27.33
N LYS A 32 -14.55 7.71 -27.29
CA LYS A 32 -13.68 7.47 -28.44
C LYS A 32 -14.47 6.91 -29.62
N ARG A 33 -15.38 5.96 -29.38
CA ARG A 33 -16.25 5.39 -30.42
C ARG A 33 -17.17 6.45 -31.00
N ALA A 34 -17.81 7.25 -30.15
CA ALA A 34 -18.63 8.38 -30.58
C ALA A 34 -17.84 9.39 -31.45
N TYR A 35 -16.61 9.70 -31.06
CA TYR A 35 -15.73 10.55 -31.87
C TYR A 35 -15.42 9.91 -33.23
N ILE A 36 -15.10 8.62 -33.28
CA ILE A 36 -14.85 7.90 -34.53
C ILE A 36 -16.08 7.95 -35.44
N TYR A 37 -17.28 7.77 -34.89
CA TYR A 37 -18.54 7.81 -35.64
C TYR A 37 -18.79 9.16 -36.31
N ARG A 38 -18.30 10.28 -35.75
CA ARG A 38 -18.40 11.60 -36.40
C ARG A 38 -17.43 11.78 -37.57
N THR A 39 -16.35 11.02 -37.56
CA THR A 39 -15.28 11.08 -38.56
C THR A 39 -15.36 9.97 -39.59
N ASP A 40 -16.26 9.00 -39.40
CA ASP A 40 -16.46 7.94 -40.37
C ASP A 40 -17.30 8.45 -41.55
N ASN A 41 -17.18 7.77 -42.70
CA ASN A 41 -17.91 8.10 -43.91
C ASN A 41 -19.16 7.20 -44.10
N ASP A 42 -19.61 6.55 -43.04
CA ASP A 42 -20.74 5.61 -43.06
C ASP A 42 -22.03 6.32 -42.61
N PRO A 43 -22.99 6.56 -43.53
CA PRO A 43 -24.25 7.21 -43.18
C PRO A 43 -25.18 6.36 -42.29
N ALA A 44 -24.88 5.07 -42.07
CA ALA A 44 -25.62 4.23 -41.13
C ALA A 44 -25.15 4.38 -39.68
N THR A 45 -23.96 4.94 -39.45
CA THR A 45 -23.42 5.18 -38.12
C THR A 45 -24.08 6.41 -37.52
N THR A 46 -24.64 6.28 -36.31
CA THR A 46 -25.23 7.41 -35.58
C THR A 46 -24.52 7.60 -34.25
N ASP A 47 -23.98 8.80 -34.03
CA ASP A 47 -23.42 9.18 -32.74
C ASP A 47 -24.53 9.44 -31.71
N PRO A 48 -24.60 8.67 -30.60
CA PRO A 48 -25.60 8.89 -29.55
C PRO A 48 -25.46 10.23 -28.82
N TYR A 49 -24.33 10.93 -28.96
CA TYR A 49 -24.05 12.19 -28.28
C TYR A 49 -24.10 13.43 -29.19
N LEU A 50 -24.53 13.27 -30.46
CA LEU A 50 -24.48 14.33 -31.47
C LEU A 50 -25.22 15.61 -31.03
N LEU A 51 -26.36 15.46 -30.34
CA LEU A 51 -27.18 16.58 -29.85
C LEU A 51 -26.78 17.08 -28.45
N VAL A 52 -25.82 16.41 -27.80
CA VAL A 52 -25.41 16.71 -26.42
C VAL A 52 -24.07 17.42 -26.37
N TYR A 53 -23.13 17.00 -27.22
CA TYR A 53 -21.76 17.54 -27.24
C TYR A 53 -21.35 17.95 -28.64
N ASN A 54 -20.77 19.14 -28.79
CA ASN A 54 -20.10 19.54 -30.02
C ASN A 54 -18.74 18.83 -30.18
N ASP A 55 -18.11 18.95 -31.34
CA ASP A 55 -16.88 18.21 -31.66
C ASP A 55 -15.70 18.58 -30.74
N GLN A 56 -15.57 19.86 -30.41
CA GLN A 56 -14.51 20.33 -29.53
C GLN A 56 -14.66 19.75 -28.11
N THR A 57 -15.88 19.75 -27.58
CA THR A 57 -16.22 19.14 -26.29
C THR A 57 -16.01 17.62 -26.35
N MET A 58 -16.37 16.96 -27.46
CA MET A 58 -16.14 15.52 -27.62
C MET A 58 -14.65 15.15 -27.50
N VAL A 59 -13.76 15.90 -28.18
CA VAL A 59 -12.31 15.70 -28.08
C VAL A 59 -11.83 15.90 -26.64
N GLN A 60 -12.30 16.95 -25.96
CA GLN A 60 -11.96 17.20 -24.56
C GLN A 60 -12.39 16.05 -23.64
N LEU A 61 -13.58 15.47 -23.85
CA LEU A 61 -14.04 14.32 -23.08
C LEU A 61 -13.15 13.10 -23.30
N VAL A 62 -12.80 12.80 -24.56
CA VAL A 62 -11.89 11.68 -24.87
C VAL A 62 -10.55 11.85 -24.16
N ASP A 63 -9.92 13.02 -24.25
CA ASP A 63 -8.64 13.30 -23.59
C ASP A 63 -8.74 13.26 -22.06
N TYR A 64 -9.84 13.79 -21.52
CA TYR A 64 -10.12 13.75 -20.08
C TYR A 64 -10.17 12.30 -19.58
N TYR A 65 -10.99 11.45 -20.18
CA TYR A 65 -11.12 10.06 -19.72
C TYR A 65 -9.87 9.23 -19.99
N LYS A 66 -9.14 9.51 -21.08
CA LYS A 66 -7.83 8.90 -21.35
C LYS A 66 -6.84 9.19 -20.22
N ARG A 67 -6.63 10.47 -19.90
CA ARG A 67 -5.67 10.90 -18.87
C ARG A 67 -6.02 10.33 -17.50
N ASN A 68 -7.30 10.36 -17.13
CA ASN A 68 -7.73 9.84 -15.83
C ASN A 68 -7.60 8.32 -15.74
N ARG A 69 -7.92 7.58 -16.81
CA ARG A 69 -7.70 6.13 -16.86
C ARG A 69 -6.22 5.80 -16.70
N ASP A 70 -5.36 6.48 -17.45
CA ASP A 70 -3.92 6.25 -17.41
C ASP A 70 -3.35 6.56 -16.01
N LEU A 71 -3.85 7.62 -15.35
CA LEU A 71 -3.54 7.91 -13.96
C LEU A 71 -4.00 6.80 -13.01
N MET A 72 -5.21 6.26 -13.17
CA MET A 72 -5.69 5.16 -12.32
C MET A 72 -4.87 3.88 -12.52
N TYR A 73 -4.43 3.56 -13.74
CA TYR A 73 -3.50 2.45 -13.97
C TYR A 73 -2.16 2.65 -13.24
N ILE A 74 -1.61 3.86 -13.27
CA ILE A 74 -0.40 4.21 -12.52
C ILE A 74 -0.65 4.05 -11.01
N LEU A 75 -1.75 4.57 -10.49
CA LEU A 75 -2.10 4.45 -9.07
C LEU A 75 -2.30 2.99 -8.64
N THR A 76 -2.97 2.17 -9.44
CA THR A 76 -3.09 0.73 -9.16
C THR A 76 -1.70 0.07 -9.09
N GLY A 77 -0.80 0.40 -10.03
CA GLY A 77 0.58 -0.08 -9.99
C GLY A 77 1.34 0.39 -8.74
N LEU A 78 1.16 1.64 -8.32
CA LEU A 78 1.76 2.19 -7.11
C LEU A 78 1.24 1.50 -5.83
N VAL A 79 -0.06 1.27 -5.72
CA VAL A 79 -0.64 0.54 -4.57
C VAL A 79 -0.06 -0.87 -4.49
N TYR A 80 0.06 -1.56 -5.63
CA TYR A 80 0.68 -2.88 -5.69
C TYR A 80 2.16 -2.86 -5.31
N ALA A 81 2.93 -1.88 -5.82
CA ALA A 81 4.34 -1.73 -5.47
C ALA A 81 4.55 -1.45 -3.98
N LEU A 82 3.72 -0.59 -3.38
CA LEU A 82 3.74 -0.31 -1.94
C LEU A 82 3.44 -1.56 -1.11
N ASN A 83 2.52 -2.42 -1.58
CA ASN A 83 2.23 -3.68 -0.91
C ASN A 83 3.45 -4.63 -0.90
N ILE A 84 4.19 -4.71 -2.01
CA ILE A 84 5.43 -5.50 -2.10
C ILE A 84 6.52 -4.93 -1.18
N ILE A 85 6.68 -3.61 -1.16
CA ILE A 85 7.68 -2.94 -0.31
C ILE A 85 7.36 -3.19 1.18
N ASP A 86 6.10 -3.04 1.61
CA ASP A 86 5.70 -3.30 3.00
C ASP A 86 6.01 -4.75 3.40
N ALA A 87 5.70 -5.72 2.52
CA ALA A 87 6.03 -7.12 2.75
C ALA A 87 7.55 -7.40 2.76
N SER A 88 8.31 -6.73 1.91
CA SER A 88 9.77 -6.90 1.81
C SER A 88 10.48 -6.33 3.05
N VAL A 89 10.02 -5.20 3.57
CA VAL A 89 10.54 -4.60 4.81
C VAL A 89 10.27 -5.52 6.01
N ASP A 90 9.03 -6.02 6.15
CA ASP A 90 8.69 -6.97 7.22
C ASP A 90 9.52 -8.26 7.13
N ALA A 91 9.80 -8.76 5.92
CA ALA A 91 10.63 -9.94 5.71
C ALA A 91 12.12 -9.71 6.02
N HIS A 92 12.68 -8.55 5.67
CA HIS A 92 14.10 -8.26 5.91
C HIS A 92 14.40 -7.99 7.39
N LEU A 93 13.44 -7.42 8.12
CA LEU A 93 13.52 -7.24 9.57
C LEU A 93 13.22 -8.51 10.37
N PHE A 94 12.64 -9.55 9.75
CA PHE A 94 12.35 -10.82 10.45
C PHE A 94 13.62 -11.58 10.86
N TYR A 95 14.73 -11.40 10.13
CA TYR A 95 16.02 -12.03 10.42
C TYR A 95 16.95 -11.18 11.29
N PHE A 96 16.56 -9.94 11.61
CA PHE A 96 17.24 -9.18 12.64
C PHE A 96 16.75 -9.71 13.99
N ASP A 97 17.47 -10.71 14.49
CA ASP A 97 17.31 -11.23 15.85
C ASP A 97 17.74 -10.12 16.82
N VAL A 98 16.79 -9.24 17.19
CA VAL A 98 16.89 -8.52 18.46
C VAL A 98 16.44 -9.53 19.50
N SER A 99 17.34 -10.43 19.88
CA SER A 99 17.14 -11.25 21.06
C SER A 99 17.10 -10.28 22.24
N ASP A 100 15.90 -9.94 22.71
CA ASP A 100 15.63 -9.17 23.94
C ASP A 100 16.01 -9.98 25.20
N ASP A 101 17.03 -10.84 25.15
CA ASP A 101 17.52 -11.57 26.32
C ASP A 101 18.52 -10.75 27.14
N LEU A 102 18.37 -9.41 27.12
CA LEU A 102 18.91 -8.55 28.17
C LEU A 102 18.09 -8.78 29.46
N SER A 103 18.25 -9.96 30.06
CA SER A 103 17.63 -10.31 31.32
C SER A 103 18.47 -9.75 32.47
N LEU A 104 17.88 -8.86 33.27
CA LEU A 104 18.47 -8.35 34.49
C LEU A 104 18.17 -9.35 35.63
N ASN A 105 19.15 -10.16 36.02
CA ASN A 105 18.96 -11.11 37.11
C ASN A 105 19.47 -10.50 38.43
N ILE A 106 18.54 -10.11 39.31
CA ILE A 106 18.85 -9.60 40.66
C ILE A 106 18.62 -10.74 41.65
N GLN A 107 19.70 -11.23 42.26
CA GLN A 107 19.62 -12.29 43.27
C GLN A 107 20.25 -11.84 44.61
N PRO A 108 19.62 -12.18 45.76
CA PRO A 108 20.22 -11.93 47.06
C PRO A 108 21.50 -12.77 47.21
N SER A 109 22.63 -12.14 47.53
CA SER A 109 23.91 -12.80 47.72
C SER A 109 24.39 -12.66 49.17
N LEU A 110 24.77 -13.79 49.77
CA LEU A 110 25.49 -13.82 51.04
C LEU A 110 26.96 -14.06 50.74
N HIS A 111 27.80 -13.05 50.99
CA HIS A 111 29.24 -13.16 50.77
C HIS A 111 29.95 -13.24 52.11
N GLN A 112 30.76 -14.30 52.28
CA GLN A 112 31.58 -14.50 53.46
C GLN A 112 32.96 -13.88 53.22
N ILE A 113 33.23 -12.74 53.85
CA ILE A 113 34.55 -12.11 53.75
C ILE A 113 35.48 -12.82 54.75
N ASN A 114 36.46 -13.56 54.21
CA ASN A 114 37.36 -14.44 54.95
C ASN A 114 38.25 -13.71 55.99
N TYR A 115 38.27 -12.38 56.01
CA TYR A 115 39.11 -11.60 56.92
C TYR A 115 38.43 -11.20 58.25
N SER A 116 37.10 -11.33 58.38
CA SER A 116 36.41 -10.84 59.59
C SER A 116 35.26 -11.69 60.11
N GLN A 117 35.03 -12.91 59.59
CA GLN A 117 33.91 -13.81 60.00
C GLN A 117 32.56 -13.07 60.17
N LYS A 118 32.28 -12.07 59.34
CA LYS A 118 31.02 -11.31 59.36
C LYS A 118 30.27 -11.60 58.07
N TRP A 119 29.01 -11.99 58.24
CA TRP A 119 28.08 -12.22 57.13
C TRP A 119 27.57 -10.86 56.64
N GLN A 120 27.85 -10.53 55.39
CA GLN A 120 27.29 -9.33 54.75
C GLN A 120 26.16 -9.75 53.81
N LYS A 121 25.02 -9.10 53.96
CA LYS A 121 23.85 -9.25 53.09
C LYS A 121 23.99 -8.24 51.96
N GLY A 122 23.99 -8.71 50.72
CA GLY A 122 24.05 -7.86 49.54
C GLY A 122 23.15 -8.37 48.42
N PHE A 123 23.08 -7.60 47.34
CA PHE A 123 22.43 -8.00 46.09
C PHE A 123 23.50 -8.16 45.02
N SER A 124 23.39 -9.22 44.21
CA SER A 124 24.21 -9.39 43.01
C SER A 124 23.38 -9.03 41.79
N LEU A 125 23.98 -8.25 40.89
CA LEU A 125 23.43 -7.89 39.59
C LEU A 125 24.20 -8.63 38.51
N THR A 126 23.53 -9.47 37.72
CA THR A 126 24.15 -10.12 36.56
C THR A 126 23.41 -9.72 35.29
N LEU A 127 24.19 -9.28 34.29
CA LEU A 127 23.72 -8.94 32.95
C LEU A 127 24.12 -10.09 32.03
N ASN A 128 23.12 -10.74 31.42
CA ASN A 128 23.33 -11.72 30.36
C ASN A 128 23.13 -11.02 29.01
N PHE A 129 24.01 -11.31 28.06
CA PHE A 129 23.98 -10.86 26.67
C PHE A 129 24.40 -12.02 25.77
#